data_AF-A0A7J3CTQ2-F1
#
_entry.id   AF-A0A7J3CTQ2-F1
#
_cell.length_a   1.000
_cell.length_b   1.000
_cell.length_c   1.000
_cell.angle_alpha   90.00
_cell.angle_beta   90.00
_cell.angle_gamma   90.00
#
_symmetry.space_group_name_H-M   'P 1'
#
loop_
_entity.id
_entity.type
_entity.pdbx_description
1 polymer ?
#
loop_
_entity_poly.entity_id
_entity_poly.type
_entity_poly.pdbx_seq_one_letter_code
_entity_poly.pdbx_strand_id
1 'polypeptide(L)'
;MESIRELAKEYVELCKQAEIRAEKIAQWIVKTCRPVIEDLEYSIKWAEKYQIGWTKCGIDTIYFYSNSRNFIASQTNKIIGNIAFVGLIEEIIPEIEFHIDTPMGLFLTKEEAEKIKKLLSKKLKK
;
A
#
# COMPACT_ATOMS: atom_id res chain seq x y z
N MET A 1 22.93 5.66 30.38
CA MET A 1 21.49 5.92 30.22
C MET A 1 21.38 7.01 29.18
N GLU A 2 20.83 6.69 28.02
CA GLU A 2 20.73 7.65 26.91
C GLU A 2 19.86 8.84 27.30
N SER A 3 20.23 10.03 26.86
CA SER A 3 19.41 11.21 27.06
C SER A 3 18.18 11.18 26.16
N ILE A 4 17.08 11.81 26.58
CA ILE A 4 15.88 11.96 25.75
C ILE A 4 16.17 12.62 24.40
N ARG A 5 17.23 13.45 24.31
CA ARG A 5 17.65 14.11 23.07
C ARG A 5 18.32 13.15 22.09
N GLU A 6 19.08 12.17 22.59
CA GLU A 6 19.70 11.13 21.77
C GLU A 6 18.62 10.19 21.23
N LEU A 7 17.73 9.71 22.10
CA LEU A 7 16.58 8.88 21.71
C LEU A 7 15.70 9.57 20.67
N ALA A 8 15.42 10.87 20.82
CA ALA A 8 14.63 11.62 19.84
C ALA A 8 15.33 11.73 18.47
N LYS A 9 16.65 11.88 18.44
CA LYS A 9 17.41 11.92 17.17
C LYS A 9 17.40 10.56 16.49
N GLU A 10 17.61 9.48 17.24
CA GLU A 10 17.56 8.12 16.74
C GLU A 10 16.17 7.80 16.18
N TYR A 11 15.11 8.13 16.92
CA TYR A 11 13.73 7.96 16.48
C TYR A 11 13.46 8.62 15.11
N VAL A 12 13.90 9.87 14.93
CA VAL A 12 13.73 10.59 13.66
C VAL A 12 14.49 9.92 12.52
N GLU A 13 15.68 9.38 12.79
CA GLU A 13 16.46 8.69 11.78
C GLU A 13 15.85 7.33 11.40
N LEU A 14 15.38 6.57 12.39
CA LEU A 14 14.64 5.32 12.16
C LEU A 14 13.36 5.57 11.34
N CYS A 15 12.65 6.67 11.61
CA CYS A 15 11.51 7.08 10.80
C CYS A 15 11.91 7.29 9.33
N LYS A 16 12.96 8.06 9.05
CA LYS A 16 13.43 8.26 7.65
C LYS A 16 13.82 6.95 6.97
N GLN A 17 14.45 6.04 7.72
CA GLN A 17 14.79 4.73 7.18
C GLN A 17 13.54 3.90 6.86
N ALA A 18 12.53 3.90 7.74
CA ALA A 18 11.26 3.24 7.52
C ALA A 18 10.56 3.77 6.25
N GLU A 19 10.51 5.08 6.07
CA GLU A 19 9.99 5.71 4.84
C GLU A 19 10.71 5.24 3.58
N ILE A 20 12.05 5.25 3.56
CA ILE A 20 12.83 4.82 2.39
C ILE A 20 12.53 3.35 2.06
N ARG A 21 12.32 2.50 3.06
CA ARG A 21 11.97 1.09 2.85
C ARG A 21 10.54 0.94 2.36
N ALA A 22 9.59 1.63 2.98
CA ALA A 22 8.19 1.66 2.59
C ALA A 22 8.03 2.11 1.13
N GLU A 23 8.73 3.18 0.73
CA GLU A 23 8.75 3.67 -0.66
C GLU A 23 9.17 2.57 -1.64
N LYS A 24 10.26 1.85 -1.34
CA LYS A 24 10.76 0.77 -2.20
C LYS A 24 9.78 -0.39 -2.30
N ILE A 25 9.18 -0.77 -1.19
CA ILE A 25 8.15 -1.82 -1.14
C ILE A 25 6.96 -1.41 -2.00
N ALA A 26 6.43 -0.20 -1.79
CA ALA A 26 5.26 0.31 -2.48
C ALA A 26 5.50 0.45 -4.00
N GLN A 27 6.66 1.01 -4.40
CA GLN A 27 7.07 1.08 -5.81
C GLN A 27 7.14 -0.31 -6.46
N TRP A 28 7.70 -1.29 -5.75
CA TRP A 28 7.80 -2.66 -6.26
C TRP A 28 6.42 -3.30 -6.41
N ILE A 29 5.53 -3.14 -5.43
CA ILE A 29 4.14 -3.64 -5.48
C ILE A 29 3.41 -2.98 -6.67
N VAL A 30 3.42 -1.65 -6.76
CA VAL A 30 2.73 -0.92 -7.83
C VAL A 30 3.25 -1.31 -9.20
N LYS A 31 4.56 -1.30 -9.40
CA LYS A 31 5.17 -1.68 -10.68
C LYS A 31 4.79 -3.10 -11.09
N THR A 32 4.66 -4.01 -10.12
CA THR A 32 4.32 -5.41 -10.39
C THR A 32 2.83 -5.58 -10.67
N CYS A 33 1.95 -4.83 -10.00
CA CYS A 33 0.50 -4.94 -10.16
C CYS A 33 -0.05 -4.11 -11.33
N ARG A 34 0.70 -3.13 -11.84
CA ARG A 34 0.29 -2.24 -12.94
C ARG A 34 -0.25 -2.93 -14.20
N PRO A 35 0.24 -4.11 -14.63
CA PRO A 35 -0.37 -4.84 -15.75
C PRO A 35 -1.81 -5.33 -15.51
N VAL A 36 -2.29 -5.29 -14.26
CA VAL A 36 -3.64 -5.70 -13.86
C VAL A 36 -4.46 -4.49 -13.41
N ILE A 37 -3.86 -3.56 -12.68
CA ILE A 37 -4.48 -2.33 -12.18
C ILE A 37 -3.63 -1.15 -12.66
N GLU A 38 -3.96 -0.60 -13.82
CA GLU A 38 -3.13 0.37 -14.52
C GLU A 38 -2.90 1.66 -13.70
N ASP A 39 -3.95 2.13 -13.03
CA ASP A 39 -3.98 3.35 -12.22
C ASP A 39 -3.71 3.09 -10.73
N LEU A 40 -3.06 1.98 -10.38
CA LEU A 40 -2.66 1.72 -9.00
C LEU A 40 -1.55 2.71 -8.59
N GLU A 41 -1.84 3.43 -7.53
CA GLU A 41 -0.94 4.39 -6.89
C GLU A 41 -0.78 4.07 -5.41
N TYR A 42 0.21 4.71 -4.77
CA TYR A 42 0.48 4.55 -3.35
C TYR A 42 0.83 5.89 -2.70
N SER A 43 0.77 5.90 -1.37
CA SER A 43 1.31 6.96 -0.54
C SER A 43 1.89 6.37 0.75
N ILE A 44 3.03 6.91 1.19
CA ILE A 44 3.68 6.56 2.46
C ILE A 44 3.71 7.73 3.45
N LYS A 45 3.30 8.93 3.00
CA LYS A 45 3.39 10.17 3.76
C LYS A 45 2.30 11.17 3.41
N TRP A 46 2.08 12.08 4.36
CA TRP A 46 1.21 13.24 4.23
C TRP A 46 1.43 13.95 2.89
N ALA A 47 0.36 13.99 2.09
CA ALA A 47 0.38 14.66 0.81
C ALA A 47 0.38 16.17 1.02
N GLU A 48 1.56 16.79 1.11
CA GLU A 48 1.65 18.23 0.80
C GLU A 48 1.31 18.49 -0.68
N LYS A 49 1.57 17.50 -1.54
CA LYS A 49 1.42 17.63 -3.00
C LYS A 49 0.01 17.36 -3.52
N TYR A 50 -0.79 16.59 -2.80
CA TYR A 50 -2.17 16.30 -3.16
C TYR A 50 -3.03 16.83 -2.02
N GLN A 51 -3.72 17.96 -2.22
CA GLN A 51 -4.69 18.55 -1.30
C GLN A 51 -5.94 17.65 -1.11
N ILE A 52 -5.75 16.35 -1.13
CA ILE A 52 -6.76 15.34 -0.86
C ILE A 52 -6.64 15.12 0.65
N GLY A 53 -7.52 15.78 1.39
CA GLY A 53 -7.50 15.93 2.84
C GLY A 53 -7.65 14.64 3.63
N TRP A 54 -6.66 13.77 3.57
CA TRP A 54 -6.52 12.64 4.48
C TRP A 54 -5.53 13.01 5.58
N THR A 55 -6.05 12.94 6.79
CA THR A 55 -5.39 13.17 8.07
C THR A 55 -4.08 12.39 8.18
N LYS A 56 -3.09 13.00 8.85
CA LYS A 56 -1.77 12.48 9.22
C LYS A 56 -1.75 10.96 9.39
N CYS A 57 -1.32 10.25 8.36
CA CYS A 57 -1.08 8.82 8.44
C CYS A 57 0.31 8.55 9.03
N GLY A 58 0.41 7.51 9.87
CA GLY A 58 1.67 7.11 10.48
C GLY A 58 2.65 6.54 9.45
N ILE A 59 3.94 6.60 9.78
CA ILE A 59 5.04 6.09 8.94
C ILE A 59 5.08 4.56 8.83
N ASP A 60 4.22 3.92 9.61
CA ASP A 60 4.03 2.49 9.75
C ASP A 60 3.04 1.92 8.72
N THR A 61 2.38 2.74 7.90
CA THR A 61 1.36 2.27 6.94
C THR A 61 1.63 2.72 5.51
N ILE A 62 1.56 1.79 4.56
CA ILE A 62 1.58 2.05 3.11
C ILE A 62 0.14 2.05 2.61
N TYR A 63 -0.29 3.17 2.02
CA TYR A 63 -1.63 3.30 1.48
C TYR A 63 -1.61 3.02 -0.02
N PHE A 64 -2.50 2.16 -0.49
CA PHE A 64 -2.73 1.95 -1.93
C PHE A 64 -4.12 2.45 -2.34
N TYR A 65 -4.19 3.01 -3.53
CA TYR A 65 -5.44 3.48 -4.11
C TYR A 65 -5.44 3.36 -5.63
N SER A 66 -6.64 3.26 -6.19
CA SER A 66 -6.89 3.25 -7.63
C SER A 66 -8.26 3.87 -7.86
N ASN A 67 -8.33 4.85 -8.77
CA ASN A 67 -9.58 5.53 -9.09
C ASN A 67 -10.56 4.57 -9.77
N SER A 68 -10.06 3.68 -10.62
CA SER A 68 -10.83 2.68 -11.34
C SER A 68 -11.33 1.52 -10.46
N ARG A 69 -10.87 1.42 -9.21
CA ARG A 69 -11.22 0.34 -8.25
C ARG A 69 -11.77 0.86 -6.92
N ASN A 70 -12.02 2.16 -6.82
CA ASN A 70 -12.52 2.81 -5.62
C ASN A 70 -13.92 2.27 -5.25
N PHE A 71 -14.04 1.67 -4.06
CA PHE A 71 -15.30 1.08 -3.57
C PHE A 71 -16.37 2.14 -3.31
N ILE A 72 -15.98 3.31 -2.80
CA ILE A 72 -16.89 4.42 -2.50
C ILE A 72 -17.51 4.97 -3.80
N ALA A 73 -16.80 4.87 -4.93
CA ALA A 73 -17.30 5.29 -6.25
C ALA A 73 -18.13 4.21 -6.99
N SER A 74 -18.03 2.94 -6.62
CA SER A 74 -18.55 1.80 -7.42
C SER A 74 -19.89 1.21 -6.98
N GLN A 75 -20.55 1.77 -5.97
CA GLN A 75 -21.92 1.36 -5.60
C GLN A 75 -22.96 1.52 -6.73
N THR A 76 -22.59 2.14 -7.85
CA THR A 76 -23.44 2.33 -9.03
C THR A 76 -23.24 1.29 -10.14
N ASN A 77 -22.17 0.47 -10.14
CA ASN A 77 -21.88 -0.45 -11.24
C ASN A 77 -21.51 -1.87 -10.78
N LYS A 78 -22.24 -2.84 -11.34
CA LYS A 78 -22.42 -4.26 -10.98
C LYS A 78 -21.19 -5.20 -10.97
N ILE A 79 -19.96 -4.72 -10.91
CA ILE A 79 -18.78 -5.60 -10.80
C ILE A 79 -17.81 -5.01 -9.78
N ILE A 80 -18.04 -5.31 -8.52
CA ILE A 80 -17.02 -5.14 -7.48
C ILE A 80 -16.49 -6.53 -7.19
N GLY A 81 -15.19 -6.72 -7.41
CA GLY A 81 -14.51 -7.91 -6.93
C GLY A 81 -14.72 -8.12 -5.43
N ASN A 82 -14.66 -9.35 -4.94
CA ASN A 82 -14.90 -9.68 -3.54
C ASN A 82 -13.61 -9.94 -2.75
N ILE A 83 -12.44 -9.73 -3.36
CA ILE A 83 -11.14 -9.95 -2.73
C ILE A 83 -10.50 -8.59 -2.44
N ALA A 84 -10.26 -8.30 -1.17
CA ALA A 84 -9.57 -7.08 -0.77
C ALA A 84 -8.09 -7.13 -1.18
N PHE A 85 -7.60 -6.06 -1.79
CA PHE A 85 -6.19 -5.96 -2.19
C PHE A 85 -5.24 -6.08 -1.00
N VAL A 86 -5.59 -5.45 0.13
CA VAL A 86 -4.80 -5.53 1.38
C VAL A 86 -4.58 -6.98 1.78
N GLY A 87 -5.66 -7.75 1.96
CA GLY A 87 -5.56 -9.15 2.36
C GLY A 87 -4.78 -10.02 1.35
N LEU A 88 -4.89 -9.74 0.04
CA LEU A 88 -4.09 -10.43 -0.95
C LEU A 88 -2.59 -10.12 -0.81
N ILE A 89 -2.24 -8.85 -0.60
CA ILE A 89 -0.84 -8.48 -0.40
C ILE A 89 -0.31 -9.10 0.88
N GLU A 90 -1.02 -9.03 2.00
CA GLU A 90 -0.60 -9.62 3.27
C GLU A 90 -0.45 -11.16 3.19
N GLU A 91 -1.28 -11.85 2.40
CA GLU A 91 -1.12 -13.29 2.16
C GLU A 91 0.21 -13.63 1.47
N ILE A 92 0.67 -12.77 0.55
CA ILE A 92 1.90 -12.95 -0.23
C ILE A 92 3.13 -12.42 0.54
N ILE A 93 2.86 -11.32 1.23
CA ILE A 93 3.58 -10.35 2.06
C ILE A 93 3.55 -10.47 3.57
N PRO A 94 3.65 -11.65 4.22
CA PRO A 94 3.23 -11.77 5.62
C PRO A 94 3.99 -10.83 6.58
N GLU A 95 5.22 -10.41 6.24
CA GLU A 95 6.01 -9.47 7.03
C GLU A 95 5.47 -8.03 7.07
N ILE A 96 4.49 -7.70 6.23
CA ILE A 96 3.85 -6.38 6.18
C ILE A 96 2.36 -6.43 6.56
N GLU A 97 1.93 -7.50 7.23
CA GLU A 97 0.60 -7.59 7.86
C GLU A 97 0.36 -6.38 8.79
N PHE A 98 -0.81 -5.76 8.69
CA PHE A 98 -1.21 -4.53 9.41
C PHE A 98 -0.41 -3.27 9.04
N HIS A 99 0.47 -3.33 8.04
CA HIS A 99 1.25 -2.19 7.54
C HIS A 99 0.78 -1.69 6.17
N ILE A 100 -0.37 -2.16 5.69
CA ILE A 100 -0.99 -1.72 4.45
C ILE A 100 -2.44 -1.32 4.71
N ASP A 101 -2.89 -0.26 4.04
CA ASP A 101 -4.30 0.12 4.00
C ASP A 101 -4.75 0.55 2.58
N THR A 102 -6.05 0.47 2.34
CA THR A 102 -6.72 0.97 1.13
C THR A 102 -7.91 1.83 1.57
N PRO A 103 -7.72 3.14 1.81
CA PRO A 103 -8.67 3.96 2.57
C PRO A 103 -10.01 4.15 1.84
N MET A 104 -10.01 4.04 0.51
CA MET A 104 -11.21 4.12 -0.34
C MET A 104 -11.78 2.74 -0.71
N GLY A 105 -11.20 1.67 -0.16
CA GLY A 105 -11.41 0.29 -0.58
C GLY A 105 -10.82 0.01 -1.96
N LEU A 106 -10.01 -1.05 -2.06
CA LEU A 106 -9.50 -1.57 -3.32
C LEU A 106 -9.81 -3.06 -3.41
N PHE A 107 -10.70 -3.42 -4.33
CA PHE A 107 -11.17 -4.78 -4.49
C PHE A 107 -10.86 -5.34 -5.87
N LEU A 108 -10.59 -6.65 -5.89
CA LEU A 108 -10.16 -7.40 -7.05
C LEU A 108 -11.15 -8.51 -7.36
N THR A 109 -11.40 -8.74 -8.64
CA THR A 109 -12.01 -9.98 -9.09
C THR A 109 -11.09 -11.17 -8.79
N LYS A 110 -11.64 -12.38 -8.74
CA LYS A 110 -10.85 -13.61 -8.56
C LYS A 110 -9.74 -13.74 -9.61
N GLU A 111 -10.01 -13.38 -10.85
CA GLU A 111 -9.06 -13.47 -11.96
C GLU A 111 -7.91 -12.46 -11.82
N GLU A 112 -8.21 -11.22 -11.41
CA GLU A 112 -7.19 -10.21 -11.12
C GLU A 112 -6.32 -10.62 -9.94
N ALA A 113 -6.91 -11.12 -8.86
CA ALA A 113 -6.20 -11.60 -7.68
C ALA A 113 -5.23 -12.74 -8.02
N GLU A 114 -5.67 -13.73 -8.80
CA GLU A 114 -4.82 -14.83 -9.26
C GLU A 114 -3.65 -14.34 -10.16
N LYS A 115 -3.91 -13.36 -11.03
CA LYS A 115 -2.85 -12.74 -11.85
C LYS A 115 -1.82 -12.02 -10.99
N ILE A 116 -2.27 -11.18 -10.06
CA ILE A 116 -1.41 -10.42 -9.14
C ILE A 116 -0.59 -11.38 -8.27
N LYS A 117 -1.21 -12.41 -7.71
CA LYS A 117 -0.54 -13.44 -6.92
C LYS A 117 0.61 -14.09 -7.69
N LYS A 118 0.36 -14.52 -8.93
CA LYS A 118 1.41 -15.09 -9.80
C LYS A 118 2.55 -14.10 -10.08
N LEU A 119 2.22 -12.83 -10.34
CA LEU A 119 3.21 -11.79 -10.65
C LEU A 119 4.12 -11.48 -9.45
N LEU A 120 3.54 -11.31 -8.27
CA LEU A 120 4.27 -11.00 -7.03
C LEU A 120 5.09 -12.20 -6.57
N SER A 121 4.51 -13.40 -6.47
CA SER A 121 5.23 -14.60 -6.02
C SER A 121 6.39 -14.98 -6.94
N LYS A 122 6.30 -14.72 -8.25
CA LYS A 122 7.41 -14.97 -9.19
C LYS A 122 8.60 -14.04 -8.93
N LYS A 123 8.35 -12.81 -8.49
CA LYS A 123 9.40 -11.81 -8.21
C LYS A 123 10.00 -11.96 -6.81
N LEU A 124 9.28 -12.54 -5.85
CA LEU A 124 9.82 -12.83 -4.51
C LEU A 124 10.85 -13.97 -4.49
N LYS A 125 10.78 -14.90 -5.46
CA LYS A 125 11.74 -16.01 -5.59
C LYS A 125 13.04 -15.64 -6.32
N LYS A 126 13.23 -14.37 -6.68
CA LYS A 126 14.41 -13.87 -7.38
C LYS A 126 15.25 -13.01 -6.46
#